data_AF-I7KU92-F1
#
_entry.id   AF-I7KU92-F1
#
_cell.length_a   1.000
_cell.length_b   1.000
_cell.length_c   1.000
_cell.angle_alpha   90.00
_cell.angle_beta   90.00
_cell.angle_gamma   90.00
#
_symmetry.space_group_name_H-M   'P 1'
#
loop_
_entity.id
_entity.type
_entity.pdbx_description
1 polymer ?
#
loop_
_entity_poly.entity_id
_entity_poly.type
_entity_poly.pdbx_seq_one_letter_code
_entity_poly.pdbx_strand_id
1 'polypeptide(L)'
;MAKETIGFGFNPEESEHHFLVIIPRSPNAKVIVYERFAWQYDKEVQEIDIKRDIPKVELTKHKWKLIEDALKTEFNERLKKINYQ
;
A
#
# COMPACT_ATOMS: atom_id res chain seq x y z
N MET A 1 -21.45 -10.82 -3.98
CA MET A 1 -20.91 -9.69 -4.78
C MET A 1 -19.42 -9.60 -4.46
N ALA A 2 -18.54 -9.47 -5.44
CA ALA A 2 -17.11 -9.33 -5.16
C ALA A 2 -16.90 -7.97 -4.46
N LYS A 3 -16.32 -7.96 -3.25
CA LYS A 3 -15.96 -6.71 -2.56
C LYS A 3 -14.93 -5.97 -3.41
N GLU A 4 -15.12 -4.68 -3.65
CA GLU A 4 -14.13 -3.86 -4.33
C GLU A 4 -12.91 -3.73 -3.43
N THR A 5 -11.74 -4.13 -3.94
CA THR A 5 -10.49 -4.09 -3.19
C THR A 5 -9.48 -3.25 -3.94
N ILE A 6 -8.68 -2.50 -3.19
CA ILE A 6 -7.68 -1.57 -3.69
C ILE A 6 -6.32 -2.25 -3.62
N GLY A 7 -5.55 -2.16 -4.70
CA GLY A 7 -4.17 -2.68 -4.75
C GLY A 7 -4.10 -4.17 -4.44
N PHE A 8 -3.40 -4.53 -3.36
CA PHE A 8 -3.19 -5.91 -2.92
C PHE A 8 -4.33 -6.40 -2.02
N GLY A 9 -5.58 -6.27 -2.45
CA GLY A 9 -6.73 -6.79 -1.70
C GLY A 9 -7.15 -5.99 -0.47
N PHE A 10 -6.74 -4.72 -0.37
CA PHE A 10 -7.13 -3.84 0.73
C PHE A 10 -8.59 -3.42 0.61
N ASN A 11 -9.37 -3.53 1.68
CA ASN A 11 -10.74 -3.01 1.77
C ASN A 11 -10.85 -2.05 2.97
N PRO A 12 -11.01 -0.73 2.77
CA PRO A 12 -11.11 0.23 3.87
C PRO A 12 -12.35 0.01 4.76
N GLU A 13 -13.40 -0.64 4.25
CA GLU A 13 -14.59 -0.97 5.04
C GLU A 13 -14.34 -2.07 6.09
N GLU A 14 -13.32 -2.91 5.89
CA GLU A 14 -12.94 -3.97 6.84
C GLU A 14 -11.94 -3.48 7.88
N SER A 15 -11.01 -2.62 7.47
CA SER A 15 -10.01 -2.01 8.32
C SER A 15 -9.43 -0.79 7.63
N GLU A 16 -9.21 0.30 8.37
CA GLU A 16 -8.51 1.48 7.83
C GLU A 16 -6.99 1.36 7.93
N HIS A 17 -6.47 0.30 8.56
CA HIS A 17 -5.03 0.04 8.62
C HIS A 17 -4.50 -0.43 7.26
N HIS A 18 -3.59 0.34 6.68
CA HIS A 18 -3.03 0.07 5.36
C HIS A 18 -1.62 0.61 5.20
N PHE A 19 -0.96 0.16 4.14
CA PHE A 19 0.28 0.75 3.66
C PHE A 19 0.02 1.61 2.44
N LEU A 20 0.44 2.87 2.47
CA LEU A 20 0.46 3.74 1.29
C LEU A 20 1.85 3.68 0.65
N VAL A 21 1.90 3.27 -0.62
CA VAL A 21 3.14 3.18 -1.39
C VAL A 21 3.18 4.30 -2.44
N ILE A 22 4.17 5.19 -2.33
CA ILE A 22 4.39 6.27 -3.28
C ILE A 22 5.46 5.83 -4.29
N ILE A 23 5.03 5.58 -5.52
CA ILE A 23 5.92 5.18 -6.63
C ILE A 23 6.08 6.37 -7.58
N PRO A 24 7.19 7.10 -7.52
CA PRO A 24 7.39 8.26 -8.38
C PRO A 24 7.60 7.86 -9.85
N ARG A 25 7.15 8.74 -10.75
CA ARG A 25 7.40 8.59 -12.19
C ARG A 25 8.90 8.70 -12.52
N SER A 26 9.59 9.64 -11.87
CA SER A 26 11.03 9.84 -12.03
C SER A 26 11.82 8.57 -11.67
N PRO A 27 12.77 8.13 -12.51
CA PRO A 27 13.55 6.91 -12.26
C PRO A 27 14.51 7.03 -11.08
N ASN A 28 14.94 8.26 -10.76
CA ASN A 28 15.93 8.53 -9.70
C ASN A 28 15.28 8.85 -8.34
N ALA A 29 13.96 9.02 -8.30
CA ALA A 29 13.24 9.27 -7.07
C ALA A 29 13.03 7.96 -6.29
N LYS A 30 12.95 8.09 -4.97
CA LYS A 30 12.75 6.95 -4.06
C LYS A 30 11.29 6.53 -4.01
N VAL A 31 11.07 5.22 -3.94
CA VAL A 31 9.78 4.66 -3.52
C VAL A 31 9.71 4.79 -2.01
N ILE A 32 8.60 5.35 -1.51
CA ILE A 32 8.38 5.58 -0.08
C ILE A 32 7.14 4.82 0.36
N VAL A 33 7.23 4.12 1.50
CA VAL A 33 6.10 3.41 2.11
C VAL A 33 5.76 4.04 3.44
N TYR A 34 4.48 4.31 3.65
CA TYR A 34 3.90 4.78 4.89
C TYR A 34 2.96 3.72 5.45
N GLU A 35 2.90 3.62 6.76
CA GLU A 35 1.88 2.85 7.48
C GLU A 35 0.85 3.83 8.05
N ARG A 36 -0.42 3.60 7.74
CA ARG A 36 -1.52 4.48 8.10
C ARG A 36 -2.64 3.69 8.77
N PHE A 37 -3.36 4.37 9.65
CA PHE A 37 -4.48 3.81 10.41
C PHE A 37 -5.80 4.51 10.13
N ALA A 38 -5.82 5.43 9.16
CA ALA A 38 -7.01 6.17 8.76
C ALA A 38 -7.06 6.31 7.23
N TRP A 39 -8.22 6.04 6.64
CA TRP A 39 -8.45 6.17 5.20
C TRP A 39 -9.12 7.51 4.85
N GLN A 40 -8.67 8.19 3.79
CA GLN A 40 -9.28 9.44 3.34
C GLN A 40 -10.42 9.16 2.35
N TYR A 41 -11.64 8.96 2.85
CA TYR A 41 -12.82 8.63 2.03
C TYR A 41 -13.26 9.76 1.09
N ASP A 42 -12.91 11.01 1.41
CA ASP A 42 -13.24 12.20 0.63
C ASP A 42 -12.24 12.47 -0.51
N LYS A 43 -11.22 11.60 -0.67
CA LYS A 43 -10.14 11.78 -1.64
C LYS A 43 -10.05 10.60 -2.58
N GLU A 44 -10.05 10.89 -3.88
CA GLU A 44 -9.80 9.89 -4.93
C GLU A 44 -8.36 9.34 -4.85
N VAL A 45 -7.40 10.20 -4.52
CA VAL A 45 -6.00 9.85 -4.31
C VAL A 45 -5.60 10.22 -2.89
N GLN A 46 -5.03 9.27 -2.15
CA GLN A 46 -4.55 9.52 -0.80
C GLN A 46 -3.40 10.55 -0.82
N GLU A 47 -3.57 11.63 -0.08
CA GLU A 47 -2.61 12.72 0.07
C GLU A 47 -1.69 12.46 1.26
N ILE A 48 -0.45 12.98 1.21
CA ILE A 48 0.53 12.87 2.30
C ILE A 48 0.42 14.07 3.23
N ASP A 49 0.21 13.82 4.52
CA ASP A 49 0.36 14.79 5.59
C ASP A 49 1.75 14.64 6.22
N ILE A 50 2.68 15.52 5.85
CA ILE A 50 4.07 15.51 6.32
C ILE A 50 4.22 15.59 7.85
N LYS A 51 3.19 16.00 8.60
CA LYS A 51 3.22 16.04 10.07
C LYS A 51 2.82 14.73 10.72
N ARG A 52 2.07 13.89 10.01
CA ARG A 52 1.49 12.64 10.53
C ARG A 52 2.09 11.40 9.88
N ASP A 53 2.44 11.50 8.60
CA ASP A 53 2.97 10.42 7.81
C ASP A 53 4.48 10.30 7.98
N ILE A 54 4.88 9.32 8.77
CA ILE A 54 6.28 8.97 8.98
C ILE A 54 6.67 7.87 7.99
N PRO A 55 7.64 8.10 7.09
CA PRO A 55 8.16 7.06 6.21
C PRO A 55 8.65 5.86 7.02
N LYS A 56 8.16 4.66 6.67
CA LYS A 56 8.65 3.40 7.25
C LYS A 56 9.76 2.80 6.41
N VAL A 57 9.71 3.04 5.10
CA VAL A 57 10.63 2.46 4.13
C VAL A 57 10.93 3.49 3.05
N GLU A 58 12.20 3.59 2.68
CA GLU A 58 12.69 4.36 1.55
C GLU A 58 13.61 3.50 0.69
N LEU A 59 13.27 3.32 -0.58
CA LEU A 59 13.99 2.43 -1.50
C LEU A 59 14.27 3.13 -2.82
N THR A 60 15.34 2.76 -3.49
CA THR A 60 15.48 3.11 -4.91
C THR A 60 14.43 2.34 -5.73
N LYS A 61 14.02 2.91 -6.87
CA LYS A 61 13.08 2.24 -7.79
C LYS A 61 13.60 0.88 -8.26
N HIS A 62 14.92 0.75 -8.43
CA HIS A 62 15.56 -0.53 -8.76
C HIS A 62 15.32 -1.59 -7.67
N LYS A 63 15.58 -1.26 -6.40
CA LYS A 63 15.34 -2.20 -5.29
C LYS A 63 13.86 -2.56 -5.14
N TRP A 64 12.96 -1.59 -5.33
CA TRP A 64 11.52 -1.84 -5.35
C TRP A 64 11.12 -2.86 -6.42
N LYS A 65 11.65 -2.71 -7.65
CA LYS A 65 11.37 -3.65 -8.74
C LYS A 65 11.83 -5.09 -8.48
N LEU A 66 12.86 -5.29 -7.66
CA LEU A 66 13.31 -6.62 -7.28
C LEU A 66 12.36 -7.32 -6.29
N ILE A 67 11.51 -6.57 -5.57
CA ILE A 67 10.68 -7.11 -4.48
C ILE A 67 9.17 -7.00 -4.72
N GLU A 68 8.72 -6.17 -5.67
CA GLU A 68 7.29 -5.87 -5.84
C GLU A 68 6.43 -7.12 -6.14
N ASP A 69 6.95 -8.05 -6.94
CA ASP A 69 6.23 -9.28 -7.29
C ASP A 69 6.18 -10.27 -6.12
N ALA A 70 7.28 -10.40 -5.37
CA ALA A 70 7.33 -11.24 -4.19
C ALA A 70 6.40 -10.71 -3.09
N LEU A 71 6.40 -9.38 -2.87
CA LEU A 71 5.49 -8.71 -1.93
C LEU A 71 4.03 -8.91 -2.32
N LYS A 72 3.69 -8.69 -3.60
CA LYS A 72 2.34 -8.93 -4.13
C LYS A 72 1.88 -10.36 -3.86
N THR A 73 2.74 -11.33 -4.13
CA THR A 73 2.42 -12.76 -3.98
C THR A 73 2.15 -13.09 -2.52
N GLU A 74 3.08 -12.76 -1.62
CA GLU A 74 2.95 -13.03 -0.19
C GLU A 74 1.70 -12.37 0.42
N PHE A 75 1.43 -11.11 0.09
CA PHE A 75 0.27 -10.39 0.64
C PHE A 75 -1.05 -10.99 0.15
N ASN A 76 -1.16 -11.28 -1.15
CA ASN A 76 -2.35 -11.93 -1.69
C ASN A 76 -2.56 -13.34 -1.10
N GLU A 77 -1.50 -14.10 -0.88
CA GLU A 77 -1.58 -15.42 -0.26
C GLU A 77 -2.05 -15.34 1.20
N ARG A 78 -1.54 -14.37 1.97
CA ARG A 78 -2.01 -14.12 3.35
C ARG A 78 -3.48 -13.73 3.39
N LEU A 79 -3.91 -12.82 2.52
CA LEU A 79 -5.33 -12.41 2.44
C LEU A 79 -6.25 -13.57 2.07
N LYS A 80 -5.84 -14.41 1.10
CA LYS A 80 -6.59 -15.63 0.78
C LYS A 80 -6.76 -16.50 2.02
N LYS A 81 -5.69 -16.75 2.78
CA LYS A 81 -5.75 -17.58 4.01
C LYS A 81 -6.73 -17.02 5.05
N ILE A 82 -6.83 -15.70 5.18
CA ILE A 82 -7.76 -15.04 6.11
C ILE A 82 -9.21 -15.12 5.60
N ASN A 83 -9.43 -14.99 4.28
CA ASN A 83 -10.75 -15.03 3.65
C ASN A 83 -11.32 -16.44 3.41
N TYR A 84 -10.57 -17.50 3.72
CA TYR A 84 -11.04 -18.90 3.68
C TYR A 84 -11.56 -19.41 5.04
N GLN A 85 -11.96 -18.52 5.95
CA GLN A 85 -12.68 -18.84 7.19
C GLN A 85 -14.17 -18.49 7.11
#